data_AF-A0A6V7Y3G1-F1
#
_entry.id   AF-A0A6V7Y3G1-F1
#
_cell.length_a   1.000
_cell.length_b   1.000
_cell.length_c   1.000
_cell.angle_alpha   90.00
_cell.angle_beta   90.00
_cell.angle_gamma   90.00
#
_symmetry.space_group_name_H-M   'P 1'
#
loop_
_entity.id
_entity.type
_entity.pdbx_description
1 polymer ?
#
loop_
_entity_poly.entity_id
_entity_poly.type
_entity_poly.pdbx_seq_one_letter_code
_entity_poly.pdbx_strand_id
1 'polypeptide(L)'
;MKIVRCWLEKLFLCNFQYSYFEDYFFNPEMIKILFDNEKNIQAHFRTDFGLLTYYNHNIKNLLKFNLEHLIVNYNLQIIYKPLDKNEKYNKRILKLLFNAGKNIRKITISLEKQTIFDLIIKHIEIKDCSNIISDITIINEIKLSQYHARSIEEKPILIITNTNNPKMVFKIYCNDKVEYASIFKIKKDNSTQNFLI
;
A
#
# COMPACT_ATOMS: atom_id res chain seq x y z
N MET A 1 -1.54 -19.83 -28.42
CA MET A 1 -1.12 -19.50 -27.05
C MET A 1 0.40 -19.34 -26.86
N LYS A 2 1.27 -20.15 -27.50
CA LYS A 2 2.75 -20.03 -27.37
C LYS A 2 3.32 -18.66 -27.76
N ILE A 3 2.79 -18.04 -28.83
CA ILE A 3 3.22 -16.71 -29.29
C ILE A 3 2.91 -15.64 -28.24
N VAL A 4 1.66 -15.59 -27.76
CA VAL A 4 1.22 -14.66 -26.70
C VAL A 4 2.07 -14.83 -25.44
N ARG A 5 2.34 -16.07 -25.03
CA ARG A 5 3.23 -16.35 -23.90
C ARG A 5 4.64 -15.82 -24.11
N CYS A 6 5.27 -16.07 -25.26
CA CYS A 6 6.61 -15.58 -25.59
C CYS A 6 6.69 -14.04 -25.56
N TRP A 7 5.67 -13.35 -26.07
CA TRP A 7 5.59 -11.88 -26.00
C TRP A 7 5.45 -11.38 -24.56
N LEU A 8 4.60 -12.01 -23.75
CA LEU A 8 4.40 -11.63 -22.36
C LEU A 8 5.64 -11.92 -21.50
N GLU A 9 6.32 -13.04 -21.73
CA GLU A 9 7.61 -13.35 -21.10
C GLU A 9 8.64 -12.25 -21.38
N LYS A 10 8.73 -11.76 -22.62
CA LYS A 10 9.61 -10.62 -22.96
C LYS A 10 9.18 -9.34 -22.24
N LEU A 11 7.88 -9.05 -22.16
CA LEU A 11 7.38 -7.88 -21.44
C LEU A 11 7.70 -7.95 -19.94
N PHE A 12 7.68 -9.13 -19.32
CA PHE A 12 8.03 -9.30 -17.90
C PHE A 12 9.53 -9.20 -17.59
N LEU A 13 10.39 -9.18 -18.62
CA LEU A 13 11.82 -8.89 -18.46
C LEU A 13 12.13 -7.39 -18.58
N CYS A 14 11.15 -6.57 -18.95
CA CYS A 14 11.30 -5.13 -19.05
C CYS A 14 11.02 -4.44 -17.70
N ASN A 15 11.61 -3.25 -17.51
CA ASN A 15 11.20 -2.32 -16.47
C ASN A 15 10.44 -1.16 -17.13
N PHE A 16 9.18 -0.99 -16.75
CA PHE A 16 8.36 0.10 -17.27
C PHE A 16 8.48 1.34 -16.40
N GLN A 17 8.45 2.52 -17.01
CA GLN A 17 8.40 3.76 -16.24
C GLN A 17 7.03 3.93 -15.57
N TYR A 18 5.96 3.58 -16.28
CA TYR A 18 4.58 3.72 -15.80
C TYR A 18 3.77 2.48 -16.13
N SER A 19 2.88 2.10 -15.22
CA SER A 19 1.89 1.04 -15.44
C SER A 19 0.55 1.43 -14.82
N TYR A 20 -0.50 1.40 -15.63
CA TYR A 20 -1.86 1.72 -15.23
C TYR A 20 -2.69 0.45 -15.27
N PHE A 21 -3.17 0.01 -14.11
CA PHE A 21 -3.99 -1.16 -13.98
C PHE A 21 -5.42 -0.74 -13.68
N GLU A 22 -6.17 -0.58 -14.77
CA GLU A 22 -7.60 -0.34 -14.73
C GLU A 22 -8.37 -1.66 -14.84
N ASP A 23 -9.61 -1.61 -14.37
CA ASP A 23 -10.53 -2.68 -13.96
C ASP A 23 -10.67 -3.93 -14.87
N TYR A 24 -10.17 -3.89 -16.12
CA TYR A 24 -10.46 -4.88 -17.17
C TYR A 24 -9.29 -5.82 -17.51
N PHE A 25 -8.09 -5.59 -16.97
CA PHE A 25 -6.89 -6.19 -17.58
C PHE A 25 -6.62 -7.66 -17.22
N PHE A 26 -7.15 -8.16 -16.09
CA PHE A 26 -6.68 -9.44 -15.53
C PHE A 26 -7.74 -10.55 -15.48
N ASN A 27 -7.75 -11.37 -16.53
CA ASN A 27 -8.36 -12.70 -16.46
C ASN A 27 -7.51 -13.61 -15.55
N PRO A 28 -8.07 -14.19 -14.48
CA PRO A 28 -7.34 -15.08 -13.57
C PRO A 28 -6.77 -16.33 -14.25
N GLU A 29 -7.39 -16.84 -15.32
CA GLU A 29 -6.82 -17.95 -16.11
C GLU A 29 -5.54 -17.51 -16.84
N MET A 30 -5.53 -16.28 -17.35
CA MET A 30 -4.34 -15.69 -17.96
C MET A 30 -3.22 -15.52 -16.94
N ILE A 31 -3.53 -15.02 -15.73
CA ILE A 31 -2.55 -14.94 -14.63
C ILE A 31 -1.98 -16.32 -14.35
N LYS A 32 -2.83 -17.34 -14.19
CA LYS A 32 -2.40 -18.70 -13.88
C LYS A 32 -1.47 -19.28 -14.94
N ILE A 33 -1.80 -19.08 -16.22
CA ILE A 33 -1.02 -19.57 -17.36
C ILE A 33 0.37 -18.91 -17.42
N LEU A 34 0.44 -17.62 -17.11
CA LEU A 34 1.67 -16.82 -17.26
C LEU A 34 2.58 -16.91 -16.03
N PHE A 35 2.00 -16.84 -14.83
CA PHE A 35 2.75 -16.64 -13.59
C PHE A 35 2.76 -17.87 -12.65
N ASP A 36 1.71 -18.68 -12.62
CA ASP A 36 1.55 -19.75 -11.62
C ASP A 36 2.03 -21.13 -12.12
N ASN A 37 2.55 -21.24 -13.35
CA ASN A 37 2.92 -22.52 -13.94
C ASN A 37 4.35 -22.91 -13.51
N GLU A 38 4.52 -24.07 -12.87
CA GLU A 38 5.74 -24.52 -12.14
C GLU A 38 7.05 -24.56 -12.96
N LYS A 39 6.96 -24.49 -14.30
CA LYS A 39 8.13 -24.45 -15.20
C LYS A 39 8.61 -23.03 -15.52
N ASN A 40 7.93 -21.99 -15.06
CA ASN A 40 8.27 -20.60 -15.35
C ASN A 40 9.14 -19.99 -14.24
N ILE A 41 10.24 -19.37 -14.68
CA ILE A 41 10.94 -18.31 -13.94
C ILE A 41 9.86 -17.38 -13.35
N GLN A 42 9.91 -17.08 -12.05
CA GLN A 42 8.97 -16.15 -11.40
C GLN A 42 8.94 -14.84 -12.17
N ALA A 43 7.98 -14.72 -13.10
CA ALA A 43 7.85 -13.57 -13.94
C ALA A 43 7.28 -12.46 -13.06
N HIS A 44 8.04 -11.37 -12.92
CA HIS A 44 7.59 -10.20 -12.20
C HIS A 44 7.35 -9.08 -13.20
N PHE A 45 6.20 -8.43 -13.08
CA PHE A 45 5.97 -7.18 -13.77
C PHE A 45 6.66 -6.07 -12.99
N ARG A 46 7.63 -5.40 -13.62
CA ARG A 46 8.43 -4.35 -12.97
C ARG A 46 8.02 -2.98 -13.48
N THR A 47 7.78 -2.06 -12.57
CA THR A 47 7.44 -0.68 -12.88
C THR A 47 8.08 0.28 -11.90
N ASP A 48 8.37 1.49 -12.36
CA ASP A 48 8.79 2.58 -11.48
C ASP A 48 7.60 3.20 -10.76
N PHE A 49 6.52 3.44 -11.51
CA PHE A 49 5.27 4.03 -11.03
C PHE A 49 4.06 3.17 -11.42
N GLY A 50 3.31 2.72 -10.43
CA GLY A 50 2.06 1.97 -10.64
C GLY A 50 0.84 2.78 -10.24
N LEU A 51 -0.22 2.74 -11.04
CA LEU A 51 -1.56 3.17 -10.63
C LEU A 51 -2.48 1.95 -10.58
N LEU A 52 -3.12 1.75 -9.43
CA LEU A 52 -4.12 0.73 -9.19
C LEU A 52 -5.45 1.38 -8.93
N THR A 53 -6.44 0.95 -9.69
CA THR A 53 -7.80 1.43 -9.57
C THR A 53 -8.69 0.28 -9.14
N TYR A 54 -9.35 0.44 -7.98
CA TYR A 54 -10.20 -0.59 -7.39
C TYR A 54 -11.65 -0.11 -7.34
N TYR A 55 -12.38 -0.26 -8.45
CA TYR A 55 -13.80 0.11 -8.55
C TYR A 55 -14.74 -1.06 -8.81
N ASN A 56 -14.26 -2.28 -9.09
CA ASN A 56 -15.13 -3.38 -9.49
C ASN A 56 -15.02 -4.65 -8.63
N HIS A 57 -15.85 -5.65 -8.96
CA HIS A 57 -15.89 -6.95 -8.28
C HIS A 57 -14.62 -7.81 -8.50
N ASN A 58 -13.72 -7.46 -9.44
CA ASN A 58 -12.50 -8.20 -9.77
C ASN A 58 -11.28 -7.84 -8.90
N ILE A 59 -11.45 -6.98 -7.91
CA ILE A 59 -10.43 -6.60 -6.92
C ILE A 59 -9.64 -7.78 -6.33
N LYS A 60 -10.26 -8.97 -6.23
CA LYS A 60 -9.58 -10.20 -5.75
C LYS A 60 -8.36 -10.54 -6.62
N ASN A 61 -8.54 -10.59 -7.93
CA ASN A 61 -7.52 -11.08 -8.85
C ASN A 61 -6.44 -10.03 -9.02
N LEU A 62 -6.84 -8.76 -9.14
CA LEU A 62 -5.91 -7.63 -9.23
C LEU A 62 -5.03 -7.55 -7.98
N LEU A 63 -5.60 -7.69 -6.78
CA LEU A 63 -4.80 -7.69 -5.56
C LEU A 63 -3.86 -8.91 -5.45
N LYS A 64 -4.30 -10.11 -5.87
CA LYS A 64 -3.42 -11.29 -5.92
C LYS A 64 -2.22 -11.00 -6.82
N PHE A 65 -2.48 -10.51 -8.04
CA PHE A 65 -1.43 -10.12 -8.98
C PHE A 65 -0.47 -9.08 -8.39
N ASN A 66 -0.99 -8.05 -7.74
CA ASN A 66 -0.15 -6.99 -7.15
C ASN A 66 0.72 -7.49 -5.99
N LEU A 67 0.22 -8.43 -5.19
CA LEU A 67 0.95 -8.98 -4.06
C LEU A 67 2.05 -9.96 -4.49
N GLU A 68 1.82 -10.72 -5.57
CA GLU A 68 2.64 -11.87 -5.94
C GLU A 68 3.54 -11.61 -7.15
N HIS A 69 3.12 -10.74 -8.07
CA HIS A 69 3.76 -10.58 -9.38
C HIS A 69 4.18 -9.15 -9.72
N LEU A 70 3.69 -8.12 -9.02
CA LEU A 70 4.08 -6.72 -9.25
C LEU A 70 5.26 -6.29 -8.36
N ILE A 71 6.27 -5.68 -8.97
CA ILE A 71 7.38 -5.00 -8.28
C ILE A 71 7.34 -3.52 -8.66
N VAL A 72 7.29 -2.64 -7.66
CA VAL A 72 7.20 -1.19 -7.84
C VAL A 72 8.41 -0.49 -7.23
N ASN A 73 9.29 0.06 -8.07
CA ASN A 73 10.56 0.59 -7.60
C ASN A 73 10.41 1.91 -6.82
N TYR A 74 9.47 2.77 -7.19
CA TYR A 74 9.32 4.10 -6.58
C TYR A 74 7.98 4.30 -5.87
N ASN A 75 6.87 4.35 -6.60
CA ASN A 75 5.58 4.71 -6.01
C ASN A 75 4.42 3.91 -6.60
N LEU A 76 3.60 3.35 -5.73
CA LEU A 76 2.33 2.75 -6.08
C LEU A 76 1.18 3.64 -5.62
N GLN A 77 0.46 4.21 -6.58
CA GLN A 77 -0.78 4.91 -6.35
C GLN A 77 -1.95 3.94 -6.35
N ILE A 78 -2.87 4.10 -5.40
CA ILE A 78 -4.05 3.27 -5.24
C ILE A 78 -5.25 4.18 -5.12
N ILE A 79 -6.24 4.01 -5.99
CA ILE A 79 -7.55 4.64 -5.84
C ILE A 79 -8.53 3.56 -5.39
N TYR A 80 -8.95 3.62 -4.14
CA TYR A 80 -9.80 2.61 -3.53
C TYR A 80 -11.22 3.14 -3.31
N LYS A 81 -12.11 2.80 -4.24
CA LYS A 81 -13.55 3.14 -4.17
C LYS A 81 -14.39 1.88 -4.41
N PRO A 82 -14.46 0.94 -3.44
CA PRO A 82 -15.18 -0.30 -3.62
C PRO A 82 -16.69 -0.04 -3.75
N LEU A 83 -17.33 -0.60 -4.78
CA LEU A 83 -18.80 -0.53 -4.97
C LEU A 83 -19.56 -1.19 -3.80
N ASP A 84 -19.03 -2.30 -3.28
CA ASP A 84 -19.62 -3.04 -2.18
C ASP A 84 -19.00 -2.67 -0.83
N LYS A 85 -19.82 -2.51 0.21
CA LYS A 85 -19.37 -2.32 1.61
C LYS A 85 -18.75 -3.58 2.23
N ASN A 86 -18.15 -4.45 1.44
CA ASN A 86 -17.62 -5.73 1.90
C ASN A 86 -16.29 -5.55 2.64
N GLU A 87 -16.30 -5.73 3.97
CA GLU A 87 -15.12 -5.63 4.83
C GLU A 87 -13.95 -6.53 4.40
N LYS A 88 -14.20 -7.60 3.64
CA LYS A 88 -13.15 -8.48 3.11
C LYS A 88 -12.16 -7.73 2.20
N TYR A 89 -12.59 -6.68 1.52
CA TYR A 89 -11.72 -5.86 0.67
C TYR A 89 -10.83 -4.93 1.48
N ASN A 90 -11.32 -4.38 2.59
CA ASN A 90 -10.50 -3.60 3.51
C ASN A 90 -9.34 -4.46 4.06
N LYS A 91 -9.64 -5.69 4.51
CA LYS A 91 -8.59 -6.64 4.98
C LYS A 91 -7.50 -6.90 3.93
N ARG A 92 -7.89 -6.90 2.66
CA ARG A 92 -7.00 -7.13 1.52
C ARG A 92 -6.08 -5.94 1.23
N ILE A 93 -6.63 -4.72 1.23
CA ILE A 93 -5.83 -3.50 1.14
C ILE A 93 -4.85 -3.40 2.31
N LEU A 94 -5.29 -3.69 3.53
CA LEU A 94 -4.38 -3.75 4.68
C LEU A 94 -3.24 -4.75 4.42
N LYS A 95 -3.56 -5.96 3.93
CA LYS A 95 -2.53 -6.95 3.58
C LYS A 95 -1.51 -6.40 2.57
N LEU A 96 -1.93 -5.61 1.59
CA LEU A 96 -1.03 -4.92 0.65
C LEU A 96 -0.12 -3.92 1.39
N LEU A 97 -0.69 -3.02 2.21
CA LEU A 97 0.07 -2.02 2.96
C LEU A 97 1.12 -2.64 3.92
N PHE A 98 0.76 -3.74 4.58
CA PHE A 98 1.58 -4.35 5.64
C PHE A 98 2.52 -5.47 5.15
N ASN A 99 2.24 -6.11 4.02
CA ASN A 99 3.04 -7.25 3.53
C ASN A 99 3.81 -6.97 2.24
N ALA A 100 3.54 -5.87 1.55
CA ALA A 100 4.21 -5.57 0.28
C ALA A 100 5.48 -4.71 0.43
N GLY A 101 5.91 -4.40 1.66
CA GLY A 101 7.07 -3.53 1.92
C GLY A 101 8.40 -4.00 1.34
N LYS A 102 8.52 -5.28 0.97
CA LYS A 102 9.69 -5.79 0.22
C LYS A 102 9.70 -5.42 -1.27
N ASN A 103 8.54 -5.11 -1.85
CA ASN A 103 8.36 -4.92 -3.28
C ASN A 103 7.94 -3.49 -3.65
N ILE A 104 7.62 -2.66 -2.65
CA ILE A 104 7.04 -1.33 -2.84
C ILE A 104 7.66 -0.36 -1.84
N ARG A 105 8.34 0.67 -2.36
CA ARG A 105 9.01 1.69 -1.54
C ARG A 105 8.04 2.69 -0.93
N LYS A 106 7.08 3.17 -1.72
CA LYS A 106 6.07 4.16 -1.33
C LYS A 106 4.69 3.76 -1.84
N ILE A 107 3.67 3.96 -1.00
CA ILE A 107 2.27 3.90 -1.43
C ILE A 107 1.62 5.27 -1.25
N THR A 108 0.86 5.67 -2.25
CA THR A 108 -0.14 6.75 -2.13
C THR A 108 -1.51 6.12 -2.29
N ILE A 109 -2.39 6.21 -1.31
CA ILE A 109 -3.72 5.61 -1.37
C ILE A 109 -4.81 6.66 -1.16
N SER A 110 -5.68 6.84 -2.14
CA SER A 110 -6.92 7.57 -1.97
C SER A 110 -7.99 6.65 -1.39
N LEU A 111 -8.52 7.04 -0.24
CA LEU A 111 -9.57 6.32 0.48
C LEU A 111 -10.82 7.19 0.47
N GLU A 112 -12.01 6.60 0.38
CA GLU A 112 -13.25 7.37 0.57
C GLU A 112 -13.72 7.44 2.03
N LYS A 113 -13.20 6.55 2.90
CA LYS A 113 -13.76 6.34 4.24
C LYS A 113 -12.71 6.34 5.34
N GLN A 114 -13.01 7.07 6.40
CA GLN A 114 -12.25 7.12 7.66
C GLN A 114 -12.02 5.72 8.27
N THR A 115 -12.96 4.79 8.09
CA THR A 115 -12.88 3.44 8.68
C THR A 115 -11.63 2.65 8.29
N ILE A 116 -11.08 2.87 7.09
CA ILE A 116 -9.84 2.19 6.67
C ILE A 116 -8.63 2.83 7.32
N PHE A 117 -8.64 4.16 7.48
CA PHE A 117 -7.62 4.85 8.26
C PHE A 117 -7.60 4.31 9.69
N ASP A 118 -8.74 4.24 10.36
CA ASP A 118 -8.85 3.72 11.73
C ASP A 118 -8.33 2.28 11.84
N LEU A 119 -8.60 1.44 10.83
CA LEU A 119 -8.05 0.08 10.75
C LEU A 119 -6.53 0.06 10.56
N ILE A 120 -5.95 0.99 9.80
CA ILE A 120 -4.50 1.13 9.63
C ILE A 120 -3.87 1.49 10.97
N ILE A 121 -4.41 2.50 11.67
CA ILE A 121 -3.94 2.94 12.99
C ILE A 121 -3.95 1.79 13.99
N LYS A 122 -5.10 1.13 14.14
CA LYS A 122 -5.26 -0.02 15.04
C LYS A 122 -4.29 -1.15 14.70
N HIS A 123 -4.03 -1.42 13.41
CA HIS A 123 -3.10 -2.45 13.00
C HIS A 123 -1.65 -2.09 13.35
N ILE A 124 -1.27 -0.83 13.11
CA ILE A 124 0.05 -0.29 13.48
C ILE A 124 0.29 -0.41 14.99
N GLU A 125 -0.74 -0.21 15.81
CA GLU A 125 -0.63 -0.32 17.27
C GLU A 125 -0.42 -1.76 17.73
N ILE A 126 -1.20 -2.72 17.22
CA ILE A 126 -1.35 -4.06 17.83
C ILE A 126 -0.66 -5.21 17.08
N LYS A 127 -0.16 -5.01 15.85
CA LYS A 127 0.44 -6.08 15.03
C LYS A 127 1.91 -5.80 14.75
N ASP A 128 2.71 -6.85 14.57
CA ASP A 128 4.08 -6.67 14.10
C ASP A 128 4.08 -6.05 12.70
N CYS A 129 4.58 -4.82 12.61
CA CYS A 129 4.67 -4.05 11.38
C CYS A 129 6.10 -4.02 10.82
N SER A 130 6.94 -5.00 11.15
CA SER A 130 8.33 -5.07 10.66
C SER A 130 8.44 -5.04 9.15
N ASN A 131 7.45 -5.57 8.41
CA ASN A 131 7.40 -5.60 6.96
C ASN A 131 6.56 -4.49 6.30
N ILE A 132 6.01 -3.56 7.09
CA ILE A 132 5.22 -2.44 6.55
C ILE A 132 6.08 -1.56 5.64
N ILE A 133 5.43 -1.00 4.63
CA ILE A 133 5.99 0.04 3.75
C ILE A 133 6.36 1.26 4.57
N SER A 134 7.52 1.86 4.25
CA SER A 134 8.10 2.94 5.04
C SER A 134 7.45 4.31 4.84
N ASP A 135 6.85 4.54 3.67
CA ASP A 135 6.17 5.79 3.29
C ASP A 135 4.79 5.47 2.72
N ILE A 136 3.74 5.75 3.50
CA ILE A 136 2.35 5.60 3.08
C ILE A 136 1.68 6.97 3.14
N THR A 137 1.31 7.53 2.00
CA THR A 137 0.47 8.73 1.91
C THR A 137 -0.98 8.32 1.70
N ILE A 138 -1.89 8.83 2.51
CA ILE A 138 -3.33 8.56 2.43
C ILE A 138 -4.02 9.86 2.04
N ILE A 139 -4.75 9.88 0.93
CA ILE A 139 -5.49 11.05 0.43
C ILE A 139 -6.96 10.87 0.80
N ASN A 140 -7.43 11.61 1.81
CA ASN A 140 -8.84 11.78 2.19
C ASN A 140 -8.99 12.84 3.29
N GLU A 141 -10.21 13.36 3.49
CA GLU A 141 -10.60 14.10 4.69
C GLU A 141 -10.46 13.21 5.95
N ILE A 142 -9.27 13.22 6.56
CA ILE A 142 -8.98 12.49 7.79
C ILE A 142 -9.05 13.47 8.95
N LYS A 143 -10.01 13.27 9.84
CA LYS A 143 -10.15 14.07 11.06
C LYS A 143 -9.26 13.49 12.16
N LEU A 144 -8.07 14.05 12.31
CA LEU A 144 -7.17 13.66 13.41
C LEU A 144 -7.65 14.04 14.80
N SER A 145 -8.65 14.93 14.92
CA SER A 145 -9.17 15.37 16.23
C SER A 145 -9.71 14.23 17.11
N GLN A 146 -9.98 13.07 16.52
CA GLN A 146 -10.39 11.85 17.23
C GLN A 146 -9.21 11.08 17.85
N TYR A 147 -7.99 11.41 17.45
CA TYR A 147 -6.76 10.85 17.93
C TYR A 147 -6.07 11.90 18.82
N HIS A 148 -5.37 11.48 19.87
CA HIS A 148 -4.58 12.39 20.73
C HIS A 148 -3.35 12.94 19.98
N ALA A 149 -3.56 13.57 18.84
CA ALA A 149 -2.54 14.18 18.00
C ALA A 149 -1.97 15.41 18.70
N ARG A 150 -0.66 15.60 18.56
CA ARG A 150 0.06 16.79 19.05
C ARG A 150 0.21 17.78 17.90
N SER A 151 0.32 19.07 18.19
CA SER A 151 0.68 20.05 17.18
C SER A 151 2.18 20.35 17.26
N ILE A 152 2.89 20.21 16.14
CA ILE A 152 4.30 20.60 16.00
C ILE A 152 4.37 21.54 14.81
N GLU A 153 4.89 22.76 15.00
CA GLU A 153 4.97 23.79 13.95
C GLU A 153 3.61 24.03 13.26
N GLU A 154 2.54 24.13 14.07
CA GLU A 154 1.16 24.34 13.60
C GLU A 154 0.57 23.21 12.74
N LYS A 155 1.27 22.07 12.62
CA LYS A 155 0.76 20.88 11.92
C LYS A 155 0.40 19.79 12.91
N PRO A 156 -0.81 19.20 12.80
CA PRO A 156 -1.18 18.06 13.63
C PRO A 156 -0.35 16.84 13.23
N ILE A 157 0.36 16.28 14.21
CA ILE A 157 1.17 15.07 14.10
C ILE A 157 0.64 14.04 15.10
N LEU A 158 0.26 12.88 14.58
CA LEU A 158 -0.05 11.70 15.39
C LEU A 158 1.17 10.79 15.43
N ILE A 159 1.67 10.51 16.62
CA ILE A 159 2.80 9.60 16.85
C ILE A 159 2.26 8.29 17.42
N ILE A 160 2.51 7.18 16.73
CA ILE A 160 2.07 5.86 17.15
C ILE A 160 3.30 5.01 17.42
N THR A 161 3.36 4.40 18.60
CA THR A 161 4.38 3.41 18.93
C THR A 161 3.78 2.02 18.78
N ASN A 162 4.46 1.14 18.04
CA ASN A 162 4.02 -0.23 17.89
C ASN A 162 4.22 -1.01 19.20
N THR A 163 3.16 -1.62 19.74
CA THR A 163 3.24 -2.32 21.03
C THR A 163 4.12 -3.58 20.98
N ASN A 164 4.16 -4.26 19.83
CA ASN A 164 4.98 -5.47 19.63
C ASN A 164 6.44 -5.14 19.26
N ASN A 165 6.71 -3.91 18.79
CA ASN A 165 8.05 -3.43 18.47
C ASN A 165 8.21 -1.96 18.88
N PRO A 166 8.48 -1.67 20.16
CA PRO A 166 8.58 -0.29 20.67
C PRO A 166 9.72 0.55 20.07
N LYS A 167 10.65 -0.08 19.34
CA LYS A 167 11.69 0.59 18.55
C LYS A 167 11.17 1.11 17.21
N MET A 168 9.95 0.75 16.84
CA MET A 168 9.28 1.19 15.62
C MET A 168 8.25 2.27 15.96
N VAL A 169 8.47 3.45 15.41
CA VAL A 169 7.60 4.61 15.60
C VAL A 169 7.04 5.02 14.25
N PHE A 170 5.76 5.37 14.24
CA PHE A 170 5.07 5.88 13.08
C PHE A 170 4.72 7.34 13.32
N LYS A 171 5.12 8.22 12.40
CA LYS A 171 4.69 9.62 12.39
C LYS A 171 3.64 9.81 11.31
N ILE A 172 2.50 10.35 11.69
CA ILE A 172 1.39 10.64 10.80
C ILE A 172 1.19 12.13 10.75
N TYR A 173 1.41 12.72 9.57
CA TYR A 173 1.25 14.14 9.32
C TYR A 173 -0.08 14.36 8.61
N CYS A 174 -0.98 15.16 9.16
CA CYS A 174 -2.15 15.61 8.41
C CYS A 174 -1.98 17.04 7.94
N ASN A 175 -2.45 17.29 6.72
CA ASN A 175 -2.60 18.62 6.19
C ASN A 175 -4.07 18.97 6.13
N ASP A 176 -4.54 19.75 7.11
CA ASP A 176 -5.94 20.16 7.22
C ASP A 176 -6.41 21.01 6.02
N LYS A 177 -5.48 21.55 5.22
CA LYS A 177 -5.80 22.31 4.00
C LYS A 177 -5.88 21.43 2.74
N VAL A 178 -5.31 20.22 2.76
CA VAL A 178 -5.11 19.40 1.53
C VAL A 178 -5.58 17.95 1.73
N GLU A 179 -6.26 17.65 2.83
CA GLU A 179 -6.98 16.38 3.04
C GLU A 179 -6.10 15.14 2.77
N TYR A 180 -4.90 15.10 3.34
CA TYR A 180 -4.08 13.90 3.31
C TYR A 180 -3.34 13.66 4.62
N ALA A 181 -3.07 12.38 4.90
CA ALA A 181 -2.28 11.89 6.02
C ALA A 181 -1.02 11.14 5.50
N SER A 182 0.18 11.50 5.94
CA SER A 182 1.41 10.78 5.56
C SER A 182 1.98 10.01 6.75
N ILE A 183 2.08 8.69 6.61
CA ILE A 183 2.59 7.74 7.62
C ILE A 183 4.04 7.39 7.27
N PHE A 184 4.96 7.70 8.17
CA PHE A 184 6.37 7.37 8.03
C PHE A 184 6.82 6.39 9.11
N LYS A 185 7.44 5.29 8.69
CA LYS A 185 8.09 4.33 9.58
C LYS A 185 9.47 4.83 9.97
N ILE A 186 9.73 4.96 11.26
CA ILE A 186 10.98 5.47 11.82
C ILE A 186 11.55 4.46 12.81
N LYS A 187 12.85 4.24 12.74
CA LYS A 187 13.58 3.49 13.76
C LYS A 187 13.89 4.45 14.92
N LYS A 188 13.48 4.08 16.13
CA LYS A 188 13.73 4.87 17.33
C LYS A 188 15.22 4.81 17.65
N ASP A 189 15.95 5.85 17.25
CA ASP A 189 17.32 6.07 17.69
C ASP A 189 17.34 6.91 18.97
N ASN A 190 18.38 6.77 19.79
CA ASN A 190 18.48 7.45 21.09
C ASN A 190 18.41 8.99 20.99
N SER A 191 18.71 9.57 19.82
CA SER A 191 18.57 11.01 19.55
C SER A 191 17.11 11.49 19.39
N THR A 192 16.17 10.58 19.12
CA THR A 192 14.75 10.91 18.95
C THR A 192 14.01 11.12 20.27
N GLN A 193 14.65 10.84 21.42
CA GLN A 193 14.06 11.04 22.75
C GLN A 193 13.73 12.51 23.04
N ASN A 194 14.44 13.45 22.42
CA ASN A 194 14.20 14.89 22.62
C ASN A 194 12.87 15.40 22.03
N PHE A 195 12.15 14.58 21.27
CA PHE A 195 10.81 14.89 20.75
C PHE A 195 9.68 14.09 21.43
N LEU A 196 10.02 13.23 22.40
CA LEU A 196 9.08 12.32 23.08
C LEU A 196 8.73 12.72 24.52
N ILE A 197 9.29 13.82 25.03
CA ILE A 197 8.91 14.42 26.32
C ILE A 197 7.89 15.52 26.06
#